data_AF-A0A7Z1A2Y3-F1
#
_entry.id   AF-A0A7Z1A2Y3-F1
#
_cell.length_a   1.000
_cell.length_b   1.000
_cell.length_c   1.000
_cell.angle_alpha   90.00
_cell.angle_beta   90.00
_cell.angle_gamma   90.00
#
_symmetry.space_group_name_H-M   'P 1'
#
loop_
_entity.id
_entity.type
_entity.pdbx_description
1 polymer ?
#
loop_
_entity_poly.entity_id
_entity_poly.type
_entity_poly.pdbx_seq_one_letter_code
_entity_poly.pdbx_strand_id
1 'polypeptide(L)' 'MNADGEMVYVLLSDDRQFAEVFIGNSPQSIVLEAVKGGYLSADGKTRLINTGQAWRLLRP' A
#
# COMPACT_ATOMS: atom_id res chain seq x y z
N MET A 1 -5.81 -1.67 -12.36
CA MET A 1 -4.72 -1.02 -13.11
C MET A 1 -4.48 0.32 -12.44
N ASN A 2 -3.26 0.54 -11.93
CA ASN A 2 -2.86 1.85 -11.42
C ASN A 2 -2.70 2.77 -12.64
N ALA A 3 -3.15 4.02 -12.53
CA ALA A 3 -3.41 4.89 -13.69
C ALA A 3 -2.16 5.36 -14.45
N ASP A 4 -0.96 5.14 -13.92
CA ASP A 4 0.31 5.42 -14.55
C ASP A 4 1.18 4.17 -14.38
N GLY A 5 2.00 3.81 -15.37
CA GLY A 5 2.75 2.54 -15.47
C GLY A 5 3.82 2.28 -14.39
N GLU A 6 3.63 2.76 -13.17
CA GLU A 6 4.46 2.50 -12.00
C GLU A 6 4.18 1.10 -11.43
N MET A 7 5.24 0.30 -11.32
CA MET A 7 5.20 -0.98 -10.61
C MET A 7 5.05 -0.72 -9.11
N VAL A 8 4.16 -1.44 -8.45
CA VAL A 8 3.97 -1.35 -7.00
C VAL A 8 4.23 -2.71 -6.39
N TYR A 9 5.17 -2.77 -5.45
CA TYR A 9 5.43 -3.95 -4.64
C TYR A 9 4.99 -3.70 -3.21
N VAL A 10 4.41 -4.73 -2.59
CA VAL A 10 3.96 -4.68 -1.20
C VAL A 10 4.56 -5.85 -0.45
N LEU A 11 5.29 -5.57 0.61
CA LEU A 11 5.75 -6.56 1.59
C LEU A 11 4.80 -6.51 2.78
N LEU A 12 4.23 -7.64 3.17
CA LEU A 12 3.41 -7.76 4.37
C LEU A 12 4.28 -8.32 5.50
N SER A 13 4.16 -7.73 6.69
CA SER A 13 4.71 -8.34 7.90
C SER A 13 4.04 -9.69 8.17
N ASP A 14 4.74 -10.58 8.88
CA ASP A 14 4.24 -11.93 9.20
C ASP A 14 2.91 -11.90 9.95
N ASP A 15 2.79 -10.98 10.92
CA ASP A 15 1.57 -10.71 11.69
C ASP A 15 0.52 -9.87 10.94
N ARG A 16 0.84 -9.46 9.71
CA ARG A 16 0.04 -8.60 8.83
C ARG A 16 -0.37 -7.27 9.45
N GLN A 17 0.30 -6.81 10.51
CA GLN A 17 0.05 -5.50 11.11
C GLN A 17 0.61 -4.36 10.26
N PHE A 18 1.62 -4.64 9.43
CA PHE A 18 2.26 -3.65 8.58
C PHE A 18 2.33 -4.09 7.12
N ALA A 19 2.28 -3.10 6.24
CA ALA A 19 2.56 -3.26 4.83
C ALA A 19 3.57 -2.21 4.40
N GLU A 20 4.71 -2.63 3.84
CA GLU A 20 5.69 -1.72 3.25
C GLU A 20 5.51 -1.67 1.73
N VAL A 21 5.28 -0.47 1.21
CA VAL A 21 4.94 -0.22 -0.19
C VAL A 21 6.10 0.44 -0.91
N PHE A 22 6.50 -0.13 -2.05
CA PHE A 22 7.52 0.38 -2.96
C PHE A 22 6.87 0.76 -4.28
N ILE A 23 7.17 1.97 -4.79
CA ILE A 23 6.54 2.52 -6.00
C ILE A 23 7.63 2.87 -7.01
N GLY A 24 7.64 2.16 -8.14
CA GLY A 24 8.55 2.39 -9.26
C GLY A 24 10.02 2.44 -8.84
N ASN A 25 10.68 3.54 -9.21
CA ASN A 25 12.09 3.81 -8.89
C ASN A 25 12.24 4.73 -7.66
N SER A 26 11.18 4.91 -6.85
CA SER A 26 11.29 5.71 -5.63
C SER A 26 12.28 5.04 -4.67
N PRO A 27 13.31 5.77 -4.18
CA PRO A 27 14.22 5.24 -3.17
C PRO A 27 13.56 5.14 -1.78
N GLN A 28 12.37 5.74 -1.62
CA GLN A 28 11.61 5.74 -0.38
C GLN A 28 10.43 4.77 -0.47
N SER A 29 10.33 3.89 0.51
CA SER A 29 9.14 3.08 0.78
C SER A 29 8.18 3.81 1.70
N ILE A 30 6.93 3.34 1.74
CA ILE A 30 5.90 3.84 2.64
C ILE A 30 5.45 2.68 3.53
N VAL A 31 5.59 2.83 4.85
CA VAL A 31 5.04 1.88 5.82
C VAL A 31 3.59 2.27 6.11
N LEU A 32 2.71 1.29 5.99
CA LEU A 32 1.29 1.41 6.27
C LEU A 32 0.92 0.49 7.45
N GLU A 33 0.01 0.94 8.29
CA GLU A 33 -0.53 0.19 9.43
C GLU A 33 -1.87 -0.43 9.10
N ALA A 34 -2.14 -1.62 9.63
CA ALA A 34 -3.38 -2.34 9.43
C ALA A 34 -4.58 -1.53 9.99
N VAL A 35 -5.59 -1.38 9.14
CA VAL A 35 -6.88 -0.78 9.49
C VAL A 35 -8.01 -1.66 8.97
N LYS A 36 -9.26 -1.36 9.35
CA LYS A 36 -10.41 -2.09 8.80
C LYS A 36 -10.41 -2.01 7.26
N GLY A 37 -10.25 -3.17 6.63
CA GLY A 37 -10.31 -3.33 5.17
C GLY A 37 -8.99 -3.09 4.41
N GLY A 38 -7.85 -2.91 5.10
CA GLY A 38 -6.56 -2.74 4.42
C GLY A 38 -5.50 -2.09 5.30
N TYR A 39 -4.73 -1.18 4.72
CA TYR A 39 -3.65 -0.47 5.42
C TYR A 39 -3.68 1.03 5.10
N LEU A 40 -3.19 1.85 6.04
CA LEU A 40 -3.15 3.32 5.93
C LEU A 40 -1.79 3.84 6.40
N SER A 41 -1.23 4.82 5.70
CA SER A 41 -0.03 5.53 6.16
C SER A 41 -0.34 6.38 7.39
N ALA A 42 0.66 6.65 8.22
CA ALA A 42 0.51 7.46 9.43
C ALA A 42 -0.04 8.88 9.15
N ASP A 43 0.24 9.44 7.97
CA ASP A 43 -0.26 10.74 7.53
C ASP A 43 -1.62 10.67 6.81
N GLY A 44 -2.18 9.47 6.63
CA GLY A 44 -3.47 9.24 5.97
C GLY A 44 -3.47 9.42 4.44
N LYS A 45 -2.33 9.73 3.81
CA LYS A 45 -2.24 10.04 2.37
C LYS A 45 -2.08 8.82 1.46
N THR A 46 -1.76 7.65 2.01
CA THR A 46 -1.63 6.43 1.22
C THR A 46 -2.46 5.34 1.84
N ARG A 47 -3.37 4.75 1.04
CA ARG A 47 -4.22 3.65 1.49
C ARG A 47 -4.09 2.46 0.56
N LEU A 48 -3.82 1.29 1.14
CA LEU A 48 -3.84 0.02 0.43
C LEU A 48 -5.13 -0.72 0.80
N ILE A 49 -6.00 -0.98 -0.18
CA ILE A 49 -7.30 -1.62 0.04
C ILE A 49 -7.31 -2.99 -0.62
N ASN A 50 -7.77 -4.01 0.11
CA ASN A 50 -8.08 -5.31 -0.46
C ASN A 50 -9.57 -5.35 -0.85
N THR A 51 -9.86 -5.44 -2.15
CA THR A 51 -11.25 -5.53 -2.63
C THR A 51 -11.77 -6.97 -2.73
N GLY A 52 -11.02 -7.96 -2.22
CA GLY A 52 -11.27 -9.40 -2.38
C GLY A 52 -10.87 -9.97 -3.73
N GLN A 53 -10.80 -9.13 -4.77
CA GLN A 53 -10.35 -9.51 -6.13
C GLN A 53 -8.97 -8.98 -6.46
N ALA A 54 -8.61 -7.81 -5.91
CA ALA A 54 -7.34 -7.17 -6.15
C ALA A 54 -6.98 -6.24 -4.99
N TRP A 55 -5.70 -5.94 -4.89
CA TRP A 55 -5.21 -4.84 -4.09
C TRP A 55 -5.23 -3.54 -4.91
N ARG A 56 -5.59 -2.43 -4.25
CA ARG A 56 -5.58 -1.09 -4.85
C ARG A 56 -4.84 -0.13 -3.94
N LEU A 57 -3.92 0.64 -4.51
CA LEU A 57 -3.26 1.74 -3.84
C LEU A 57 -3.99 3.05 -4.17
N LEU A 58 -4.45 3.77 -3.15
CA LEU A 58 -5.07 5.08 -3.27
C LEU A 58 -4.10 6.14 -2.71
N ARG A 59 -3.91 7.21 -3.48
CA ARG A 59 -3.17 8.41 -3.11
C ARG A 59 -4.10 9.61 -3.39
N PRO A 60 -4.75 10.22 -2.36
CA PRO A 60 -5.58 11.41 -2.52
C PRO A 60 -4.78 12.64 -2.97
#